data_AF-A0AA94JD97-F1
#
_entry.id   AF-A0AA94JD97-F1
#
_cell.length_a   1.000
_cell.length_b   1.000
_cell.length_c   1.000
_cell.angle_alpha   90.00
_cell.angle_beta   90.00
_cell.angle_gamma   90.00
#
_symmetry.space_group_name_H-M   'P 1'
#
loop_
_entity.id
_entity.type
_entity.pdbx_description
1 polymer ?
#
loop_
_entity_poly.entity_id
_entity_poly.type
_entity_poly.pdbx_seq_one_letter_code
_entity_poly.pdbx_strand_id
1 'polypeptide(L)'
;MDLGEKEQRAERIANECGGIHFPHESFYIHSILYSAGRCLESFDRFEHFKTQDVTPDYLVSIVQEAVGHAAALSRYFWPSPKGKKKEAQQNKLRINRGKKLCGAFGLNESSPLYNRDLRNAWEHFDERLDGYLLENEAGMFFPSSIVDDHTLADDPIGHIFKLLDIDNNCLVLLGNKFFYKPIRNEVKMVFEKAIEFDQNGSRFPICEADL
;
A
#
# COMPACT_ATOMS: atom_id res chain seq x y z
N MET A 1 -4.23 -31.47 3.22
CA MET A 1 -2.92 -30.94 3.68
C MET A 1 -3.11 -30.37 5.07
N ASP A 2 -2.56 -31.06 6.08
CA ASP A 2 -2.60 -30.59 7.47
C ASP A 2 -1.60 -29.44 7.71
N LEU A 3 -1.62 -28.87 8.92
CA LEU A 3 -0.75 -27.77 9.29
C LEU A 3 0.74 -28.18 9.32
N GLY A 4 1.05 -29.42 9.71
CA GLY A 4 2.42 -29.92 9.78
C GLY A 4 3.05 -30.02 8.39
N GLU A 5 2.31 -30.54 7.41
CA GLU A 5 2.77 -30.62 6.02
C GLU A 5 2.99 -29.21 5.43
N LYS A 6 2.11 -28.23 5.75
CA LYS A 6 2.28 -26.83 5.31
C LYS A 6 3.55 -26.20 5.88
N GLU A 7 3.82 -26.40 7.18
CA GLU A 7 5.01 -25.87 7.82
C GLU A 7 6.29 -26.48 7.26
N GLN A 8 6.32 -27.79 7.01
CA GLN A 8 7.48 -28.45 6.38
C GLN A 8 7.76 -27.93 4.98
N ARG A 9 6.73 -27.75 4.15
CA ARG A 9 6.88 -27.17 2.81
C ARG A 9 7.34 -25.72 2.89
N ALA A 10 6.81 -24.94 3.83
CA ALA A 10 7.18 -23.55 4.03
C ALA A 10 8.66 -23.41 4.43
N GLU A 11 9.15 -24.29 5.31
CA GLU A 11 10.55 -24.31 5.72
C GLU A 11 11.50 -24.58 4.54
N ARG A 12 11.21 -25.59 3.72
CA ARG A 12 12.02 -25.90 2.53
C ARG A 12 12.07 -24.74 1.56
N ILE A 13 10.92 -24.17 1.20
CA ILE A 13 10.86 -23.03 0.27
C ILE A 13 11.57 -21.80 0.85
N ALA A 14 11.44 -21.54 2.16
CA ALA A 14 12.11 -20.43 2.80
C ALA A 14 13.64 -20.56 2.76
N ASN A 15 14.17 -21.77 2.99
CA ASN A 15 15.60 -22.04 3.09
C ASN A 15 16.26 -22.26 1.71
N GLU A 16 15.60 -22.99 0.81
CA GLU A 16 16.18 -23.45 -0.46
C GLU A 16 15.84 -22.52 -1.64
N CYS A 17 14.76 -21.74 -1.55
CA CYS A 17 14.27 -20.91 -2.67
C CYS A 17 14.17 -19.41 -2.32
N GLY A 18 14.68 -19.00 -1.17
CA GLY A 18 14.57 -17.60 -0.71
C GLY A 18 13.13 -17.14 -0.52
N GLY A 19 12.19 -18.05 -0.22
CA GLY A 19 10.80 -17.73 0.06
C GLY A 19 9.84 -17.76 -1.14
N ILE A 20 10.35 -17.90 -2.37
CA ILE A 20 9.53 -18.13 -3.58
C ILE A 20 10.12 -19.27 -4.38
N HIS A 21 9.37 -20.38 -4.46
CA HIS A 21 9.70 -21.49 -5.35
C HIS A 21 9.68 -21.03 -6.81
N PHE A 22 10.69 -21.40 -7.58
CA PHE A 22 10.98 -20.87 -8.92
C PHE A 22 9.79 -20.89 -9.91
N PRO A 23 9.01 -21.98 -10.05
CA PRO A 23 7.81 -21.98 -10.89
C PRO A 23 6.69 -21.06 -10.41
N HIS A 24 6.74 -20.57 -9.18
CA HIS A 24 5.69 -19.73 -8.59
C HIS A 24 5.97 -18.23 -8.72
N GLU A 25 7.10 -17.83 -9.29
CA GLU A 25 7.42 -16.41 -9.53
C GLU A 25 6.35 -15.72 -10.39
N SER A 26 5.84 -16.42 -11.41
CA SER A 26 4.75 -15.95 -12.26
C SER A 26 3.51 -15.55 -11.47
N PHE A 27 3.10 -16.33 -10.47
CA PHE A 27 1.94 -16.00 -9.63
C PHE A 27 2.14 -14.70 -8.85
N TYR A 28 3.37 -14.44 -8.38
CA TYR A 28 3.68 -13.18 -7.71
C TYR A 28 3.71 -12.01 -8.69
N ILE A 29 4.29 -12.18 -9.88
CA ILE A 29 4.33 -11.14 -10.92
C ILE A 29 2.91 -10.75 -11.34
N HIS A 30 2.04 -11.69 -11.68
CA HIS A 30 0.65 -11.40 -12.03
C HIS A 30 -0.13 -10.76 -10.88
N SER A 31 0.11 -11.18 -9.63
CA SER A 31 -0.55 -10.59 -8.46
C SER A 31 -0.09 -9.15 -8.18
N ILE A 32 1.19 -8.86 -8.44
CA ILE A 32 1.79 -7.53 -8.36
C ILE A 32 1.22 -6.65 -9.48
N LEU A 33 1.21 -7.14 -10.73
CA LEU A 33 0.60 -6.46 -11.88
C LEU A 33 -0.85 -6.08 -11.61
N TYR A 34 -1.64 -7.02 -11.08
CA TYR A 34 -3.03 -6.74 -10.71
C TYR A 34 -3.12 -5.62 -9.67
N SER A 35 -2.40 -5.74 -8.56
CA SER A 35 -2.50 -4.77 -7.46
C SER A 35 -2.02 -3.38 -7.86
N ALA A 36 -0.90 -3.30 -8.58
CA ALA A 36 -0.34 -2.06 -9.08
C ALA A 36 -1.21 -1.45 -10.20
N GLY A 37 -1.71 -2.26 -11.13
CA GLY A 37 -2.59 -1.82 -12.21
C GLY A 37 -3.90 -1.23 -11.68
N ARG A 38 -4.55 -1.90 -10.70
CA ARG A 38 -5.76 -1.34 -10.05
C ARG A 38 -5.49 -0.02 -9.34
N CYS A 39 -4.34 0.11 -8.67
CA CYS A 39 -3.94 1.38 -8.05
C CYS A 39 -3.79 2.51 -9.07
N LEU A 40 -3.08 2.24 -10.18
CA LEU A 40 -2.87 3.22 -11.25
C LEU A 40 -4.17 3.60 -11.95
N GLU A 41 -5.04 2.63 -12.22
CA GLU A 41 -6.38 2.88 -12.79
C GLU A 41 -7.21 3.79 -11.88
N SER A 42 -7.19 3.58 -10.55
CA SER A 42 -7.86 4.47 -9.61
C SER A 42 -7.26 5.88 -9.65
N PHE A 43 -5.93 6.03 -9.73
CA PHE A 43 -5.30 7.35 -9.89
C PHE A 43 -5.64 8.01 -11.22
N ASP A 44 -5.70 7.27 -12.32
CA ASP A 44 -6.08 7.81 -13.63
C ASP A 44 -7.56 8.22 -13.65
N ARG A 45 -8.42 7.48 -12.94
CA ARG A 45 -9.80 7.88 -12.69
C ARG A 45 -9.88 9.17 -11.87
N PHE A 46 -9.02 9.33 -10.87
CA PHE A 46 -8.92 10.58 -10.11
C PHE A 46 -8.50 11.75 -11.01
N GLU A 47 -7.47 11.57 -11.85
CA GLU A 47 -7.03 12.59 -12.81
C GLU A 47 -8.15 13.02 -13.76
N HIS A 48 -9.01 12.08 -14.17
CA HIS A 48 -10.15 12.39 -15.03
C HIS A 48 -11.23 13.21 -14.32
N PHE A 49 -11.58 12.84 -13.08
CA PHE A 49 -12.70 13.45 -12.34
C PHE A 49 -12.32 14.69 -11.54
N LYS A 50 -11.04 14.95 -11.25
CA LYS A 50 -10.62 16.11 -10.45
C LYS A 50 -10.96 17.46 -11.09
N THR A 51 -11.21 17.49 -12.40
CA THR A 51 -11.62 18.71 -13.14
C THR A 51 -13.11 18.71 -13.52
N GLN A 52 -13.87 17.72 -13.04
CA GLN A 52 -15.30 17.58 -13.32
C GLN A 52 -16.10 18.04 -12.09
N ASP A 53 -17.38 18.34 -12.31
CA ASP A 53 -18.32 18.65 -11.23
C ASP A 53 -18.77 17.35 -10.54
N VAL A 54 -17.96 16.88 -9.59
CA VAL A 54 -18.22 15.70 -8.76
C VAL A 54 -18.07 16.04 -7.29
N THR A 55 -18.68 15.24 -6.42
CA THR A 55 -18.65 15.51 -4.98
C THR A 55 -17.24 15.27 -4.40
N PRO A 56 -16.84 16.03 -3.37
CA PRO A 56 -15.61 15.78 -2.61
C PRO A 56 -15.50 14.34 -2.08
N ASP A 57 -16.61 13.78 -1.59
CA ASP A 57 -16.65 12.39 -1.10
C ASP A 57 -16.29 11.40 -2.21
N TYR A 58 -16.72 11.65 -3.46
CA TYR A 58 -16.36 10.81 -4.58
C TYR A 58 -14.86 10.87 -4.88
N LEU A 59 -14.26 12.07 -4.95
CA LEU A 59 -12.83 12.21 -5.18
C LEU A 59 -11.99 11.56 -4.07
N VAL A 60 -12.35 11.78 -2.80
CA VAL A 60 -11.69 11.12 -1.66
C VAL A 60 -11.82 9.61 -1.76
N SER A 61 -12.99 9.08 -2.15
CA SER A 61 -13.19 7.64 -2.31
C SER A 61 -12.28 7.02 -3.39
N ILE A 62 -12.01 7.76 -4.49
CA ILE A 62 -11.11 7.29 -5.53
C ILE A 62 -9.67 7.24 -5.02
N VAL A 63 -9.22 8.27 -4.30
CA VAL A 63 -7.88 8.29 -3.68
C VAL A 63 -7.75 7.17 -2.64
N GLN A 64 -8.79 6.97 -1.82
CA GLN A 64 -8.84 5.87 -0.84
C GLN A 64 -8.72 4.50 -1.52
N GLU A 65 -9.42 4.28 -2.65
CA GLU A 65 -9.30 3.05 -3.44
C GLU A 65 -7.87 2.86 -3.97
N ALA A 66 -7.27 3.91 -4.54
CA ALA A 66 -5.91 3.87 -5.06
C ALA A 66 -4.89 3.49 -3.95
N VAL A 67 -4.99 4.15 -2.79
CA VAL A 67 -4.17 3.90 -1.61
C VAL A 67 -4.40 2.47 -1.07
N GLY A 68 -5.64 1.98 -1.09
CA GLY A 68 -5.96 0.61 -0.69
C GLY A 68 -5.26 -0.44 -1.57
N HIS A 69 -5.22 -0.21 -2.88
CA HIS A 69 -4.48 -1.07 -3.80
C HIS A 69 -2.95 -0.94 -3.63
N ALA A 70 -2.42 0.26 -3.39
CA ALA A 70 -1.01 0.46 -3.05
C ALA A 70 -0.62 -0.26 -1.75
N ALA A 71 -1.49 -0.23 -0.74
CA ALA A 71 -1.33 -0.97 0.50
C ALA A 71 -1.33 -2.49 0.28
N ALA A 72 -2.19 -2.99 -0.61
CA ALA A 72 -2.20 -4.40 -1.00
C ALA A 72 -0.89 -4.80 -1.69
N LEU A 73 -0.39 -3.96 -2.58
CA LEU A 73 0.89 -4.13 -3.25
C LEU A 73 2.06 -4.16 -2.25
N SER A 74 2.10 -3.22 -1.31
CA SER A 74 3.14 -3.13 -0.27
C SER A 74 3.31 -4.42 0.54
N ARG A 75 2.22 -5.16 0.83
CA ARG A 75 2.26 -6.40 1.61
C ARG A 75 3.05 -7.54 0.97
N TYR A 76 3.27 -7.52 -0.35
CA TYR A 76 4.14 -8.50 -1.01
C TYR A 76 5.59 -8.30 -0.58
N PHE A 77 6.05 -7.04 -0.64
CA PHE A 77 7.40 -6.58 -0.35
C PHE A 77 7.70 -6.55 1.16
N TRP A 78 6.80 -6.00 1.96
CA TRP A 78 6.95 -5.87 3.41
C TRP A 78 5.78 -6.54 4.14
N PRO A 79 5.80 -7.88 4.29
CA PRO A 79 4.81 -8.59 5.10
C PRO A 79 4.80 -8.13 6.57
N SER A 80 3.71 -8.40 7.26
CA SER A 80 3.68 -8.24 8.73
C SER A 80 4.63 -9.26 9.38
N PRO A 81 5.50 -8.81 10.30
CA PRO A 81 6.34 -9.72 11.09
C PRO A 81 5.51 -10.47 12.15
N LYS A 82 4.32 -9.97 12.49
CA LYS A 82 3.40 -10.62 13.42
C LYS A 82 2.67 -11.72 12.68
N GLY A 83 2.95 -12.97 13.03
CA GLY A 83 2.17 -14.11 12.59
C GLY A 83 1.76 -15.01 13.75
N LYS A 84 0.90 -15.99 13.46
CA LYS A 84 0.44 -16.94 14.48
C LYS A 84 1.62 -17.80 14.95
N LYS A 85 1.73 -18.02 16.26
CA LYS A 85 2.79 -18.85 16.87
C LYS A 85 2.87 -20.27 16.25
N LYS A 86 1.74 -20.80 15.78
CA LYS A 86 1.64 -22.13 15.14
C LYS A 86 2.06 -22.15 13.66
N GLU A 87 2.46 -21.02 13.09
CA GLU A 87 2.80 -20.84 11.66
C GLU A 87 4.22 -20.24 11.51
N ALA A 88 5.17 -20.70 12.33
CA ALA A 88 6.50 -20.11 12.41
C ALA A 88 7.26 -20.17 11.06
N GLN A 89 7.18 -21.31 10.37
CA GLN A 89 7.87 -21.50 9.09
C GLN A 89 7.19 -20.75 7.95
N GLN A 90 5.84 -20.69 7.96
CA GLN A 90 5.11 -19.83 7.04
C GLN A 90 5.45 -18.34 7.25
N ASN A 91 5.64 -17.88 8.49
CA ASN A 91 6.09 -16.51 8.73
C ASN A 91 7.49 -16.28 8.15
N LYS A 92 8.43 -17.20 8.39
CA LYS A 92 9.77 -17.15 7.79
C LYS A 92 9.72 -17.09 6.26
N LEU A 93 8.89 -17.94 5.63
CA LEU A 93 8.65 -17.92 4.19
C LEU A 93 8.17 -16.56 3.72
N ARG A 94 7.18 -15.96 4.39
CA ARG A 94 6.66 -14.63 4.03
C ARG A 94 7.76 -13.57 4.10
N ILE A 95 8.54 -13.54 5.18
CA ILE A 95 9.66 -12.58 5.33
C ILE A 95 10.68 -12.76 4.20
N ASN A 96 11.10 -13.99 3.91
CA ASN A 96 12.07 -14.26 2.85
C ASN A 96 11.52 -13.88 1.46
N ARG A 97 10.24 -14.18 1.18
CA ARG A 97 9.54 -13.71 -0.02
C ARG A 97 9.61 -12.19 -0.14
N GLY A 98 9.32 -11.46 0.93
CA GLY A 98 9.43 -10.00 0.96
C GLY A 98 10.82 -9.51 0.56
N LYS A 99 11.87 -10.08 1.16
CA LYS A 99 13.27 -9.76 0.83
C LYS A 99 13.61 -10.04 -0.63
N LYS A 100 13.23 -11.22 -1.15
CA LYS A 100 13.45 -11.60 -2.55
C LYS A 100 12.77 -10.62 -3.51
N LEU A 101 11.53 -10.24 -3.24
CA LEU A 101 10.80 -9.26 -4.04
C LEU A 101 11.40 -7.86 -3.94
N CYS A 102 11.78 -7.40 -2.74
CA CYS A 102 12.47 -6.11 -2.60
C CYS A 102 13.77 -6.07 -3.42
N GLY A 103 14.57 -7.16 -3.39
CA GLY A 103 15.77 -7.28 -4.21
C GLY A 103 15.46 -7.20 -5.71
N ALA A 104 14.51 -8.00 -6.19
CA ALA A 104 14.12 -8.04 -7.60
C ALA A 104 13.61 -6.68 -8.12
N PHE A 105 12.84 -5.94 -7.30
CA PHE A 105 12.28 -4.64 -7.67
C PHE A 105 13.17 -3.46 -7.27
N GLY A 106 14.31 -3.68 -6.61
CA GLY A 106 15.21 -2.62 -6.14
C GLY A 106 14.59 -1.72 -5.06
N LEU A 107 13.71 -2.26 -4.23
CA LEU A 107 12.99 -1.55 -3.18
C LEU A 107 13.70 -1.68 -1.83
N ASN A 108 13.61 -0.63 -1.01
CA ASN A 108 14.10 -0.63 0.37
C ASN A 108 13.18 0.22 1.27
N GLU A 109 13.53 0.37 2.54
CA GLU A 109 12.69 1.08 3.53
C GLU A 109 12.52 2.59 3.26
N SER A 110 13.29 3.19 2.36
CA SER A 110 13.07 4.56 1.88
C SER A 110 11.92 4.68 0.86
N SER A 111 11.39 3.55 0.38
CA SER A 111 10.29 3.53 -0.58
C SER A 111 9.02 4.12 0.04
N PRO A 112 8.26 4.97 -0.67
CA PRO A 112 6.95 5.44 -0.22
C PRO A 112 5.96 4.30 0.07
N LEU A 113 6.13 3.13 -0.55
CA LEU A 113 5.31 1.94 -0.29
C LEU A 113 5.66 1.23 1.02
N TYR A 114 6.80 1.53 1.63
CA TYR A 114 7.16 0.98 2.95
C TYR A 114 6.36 1.66 4.07
N ASN A 115 6.14 2.98 3.96
CA ASN A 115 5.38 3.72 4.96
C ASN A 115 3.92 3.22 5.00
N ARG A 116 3.45 2.89 6.20
CA ARG A 116 2.12 2.31 6.44
C ARG A 116 1.13 3.31 7.02
N ASP A 117 1.53 4.56 7.24
CA ASP A 117 0.77 5.50 8.06
C ASP A 117 -0.55 5.86 7.40
N LEU A 118 -0.54 6.22 6.11
CA LEU A 118 -1.76 6.54 5.36
C LEU A 118 -2.73 5.35 5.30
N ARG A 119 -2.21 4.13 5.09
CA ARG A 119 -3.01 2.91 5.12
C ARG A 119 -3.61 2.68 6.52
N ASN A 120 -2.78 2.75 7.56
CA ASN A 120 -3.20 2.53 8.93
C ASN A 120 -4.21 3.60 9.39
N ALA A 121 -4.11 4.81 8.85
CA ALA A 121 -5.08 5.88 9.08
C ALA A 121 -6.46 5.52 8.52
N TRP A 122 -6.52 4.87 7.36
CA TRP A 122 -7.77 4.40 6.77
C TRP A 122 -8.30 3.09 7.36
N GLU A 123 -7.44 2.09 7.58
CA GLU A 123 -7.85 0.77 8.11
C GLU A 123 -8.39 0.85 9.54
N HIS A 124 -7.86 1.80 10.33
CA HIS A 124 -8.27 2.05 11.72
C HIS A 124 -8.94 3.42 11.85
N PHE A 125 -9.65 3.86 10.80
CA PHE A 125 -10.26 5.19 10.79
C PHE A 125 -11.29 5.35 11.91
N ASP A 126 -12.09 4.31 12.18
CA ASP A 126 -13.08 4.28 13.25
C ASP A 126 -12.43 4.44 14.64
N GLU A 127 -11.39 3.66 14.94
CA GLU A 127 -10.66 3.76 16.21
C GLU A 127 -9.97 5.12 16.37
N ARG A 128 -9.45 5.69 15.27
CA ARG A 128 -8.83 7.01 15.25
C ARG A 128 -9.85 8.14 15.39
N LEU A 129 -11.05 7.96 14.83
CA LEU A 129 -12.14 8.91 14.98
C LEU A 129 -12.57 9.02 16.44
N ASP A 130 -12.69 7.88 17.14
CA ASP A 130 -12.99 7.88 18.57
C ASP A 130 -11.95 8.70 19.36
N GLY A 131 -10.65 8.44 19.12
CA GLY A 131 -9.57 9.20 19.74
C GLY A 131 -9.61 10.68 19.41
N TYR A 132 -9.82 11.02 18.13
CA TYR A 132 -9.88 12.40 17.66
C TYR A 132 -11.04 13.19 18.31
N LEU A 133 -12.21 12.57 18.47
CA LEU A 133 -13.37 13.19 19.13
C LEU A 133 -13.18 13.35 20.64
N LEU A 134 -12.38 12.49 21.28
CA LEU A 134 -12.01 12.65 22.69
C LEU A 134 -10.99 13.77 22.91
N GLU A 135 -10.08 13.97 21.95
CA GLU A 135 -9.04 15.02 22.03
C GLU A 135 -9.58 16.42 21.70
N ASN A 136 -10.69 16.51 20.94
CA ASN A 136 -11.27 17.76 20.47
C ASN A 136 -12.70 17.92 21.01
N GLU A 137 -12.86 18.68 22.10
CA GLU A 137 -14.17 18.87 22.76
C GLU A 137 -14.94 20.12 22.27
N ALA A 138 -14.26 21.03 21.57
CA ALA A 138 -14.82 22.31 21.13
C ALA A 138 -14.24 22.75 19.78
N GLY A 139 -15.00 23.55 19.03
CA GLY A 139 -14.63 24.02 17.69
C GLY A 139 -15.72 23.71 16.66
N MET A 140 -15.42 23.94 15.39
CA MET A 140 -16.31 23.63 14.27
C MET A 140 -15.92 22.28 13.66
N PHE A 141 -16.87 21.34 13.64
CA PHE A 141 -16.65 20.01 13.09
C PHE A 141 -17.18 19.91 11.66
N PHE A 142 -16.31 19.44 10.77
CA PHE A 142 -16.60 19.21 9.35
C PHE A 142 -16.49 17.71 9.04
N PRO A 143 -17.60 16.96 9.20
CA PRO A 143 -17.58 15.50 9.09
C PRO A 143 -17.57 14.99 7.63
N SER A 144 -18.06 15.81 6.69
CA SER A 144 -18.05 15.52 5.26
C SER A 144 -16.68 15.77 4.65
N SER A 145 -16.41 15.15 3.50
CA SER A 145 -15.16 15.41 2.79
C SER A 145 -15.14 16.82 2.20
N ILE A 146 -13.97 17.46 2.23
CA ILE A 146 -13.71 18.79 1.66
C ILE A 146 -12.63 18.67 0.58
N VAL A 147 -12.74 19.49 -0.47
CA VAL A 147 -11.65 19.73 -1.43
C VAL A 147 -11.21 21.18 -1.25
N ASP A 148 -10.00 21.37 -0.74
CA ASP A 148 -9.40 22.69 -0.49
C ASP A 148 -7.89 22.54 -0.27
N ASP A 149 -7.18 23.64 -0.01
CA ASP A 149 -5.78 23.62 0.38
C ASP A 149 -5.59 22.91 1.74
N HIS A 150 -4.61 22.02 1.81
CA HIS A 150 -4.35 21.21 3.02
C HIS A 150 -3.96 22.04 4.25
N THR A 151 -3.57 23.31 4.09
CA THR A 151 -3.31 24.24 5.20
C THR A 151 -4.58 24.64 5.95
N LEU A 152 -5.77 24.46 5.36
CA LEU A 152 -7.03 24.67 6.07
C LEU A 152 -7.17 23.76 7.30
N ALA A 153 -6.56 22.57 7.26
CA ALA A 153 -6.54 21.63 8.38
C ALA A 153 -5.55 22.01 9.50
N ASP A 154 -4.77 23.09 9.33
CA ASP A 154 -3.90 23.62 10.39
C ASP A 154 -4.64 24.57 11.34
N ASP A 155 -5.90 24.93 11.04
CA ASP A 155 -6.73 25.76 11.92
C ASP A 155 -7.07 25.00 13.22
N PRO A 156 -6.63 25.48 14.40
CA PRO A 156 -6.87 24.80 15.67
C PRO A 156 -8.35 24.74 16.08
N ILE A 157 -9.23 25.56 15.50
CA ILE A 157 -10.67 25.55 15.78
C ILE A 157 -11.50 24.87 14.68
N GLY A 158 -10.87 24.49 13.57
CA GLY A 158 -11.48 23.82 12.41
C GLY A 158 -11.17 22.33 12.37
N HIS A 159 -12.11 21.50 12.79
CA HIS A 159 -11.93 20.05 12.89
C HIS A 159 -12.40 19.33 11.63
N ILE A 160 -11.49 19.15 10.67
CA ILE A 160 -11.78 18.54 9.37
C ILE A 160 -11.42 17.06 9.37
N PHE A 161 -12.40 16.21 9.06
CA PHE A 161 -12.20 14.76 9.10
C PHE A 161 -11.48 14.25 7.87
N LYS A 162 -11.84 14.78 6.70
CA LYS A 162 -11.30 14.39 5.40
C LYS A 162 -11.15 15.63 4.53
N LEU A 163 -9.94 15.96 4.12
CA LEU A 163 -9.67 17.02 3.16
C LEU A 163 -8.76 16.51 2.06
N LEU A 164 -9.09 16.82 0.82
CA LEU A 164 -8.29 16.49 -0.35
C LEU A 164 -7.76 17.76 -1.01
N ASP A 165 -6.45 17.93 -0.94
CA ASP A 165 -5.73 18.95 -1.68
C ASP A 165 -5.21 18.34 -2.98
N ILE A 166 -5.86 18.75 -4.07
CA ILE A 166 -5.61 18.23 -5.42
C ILE A 166 -4.25 18.73 -5.94
N ASP A 167 -3.90 19.98 -5.67
CA ASP A 167 -2.71 20.62 -6.23
C ASP A 167 -1.44 20.05 -5.59
N ASN A 168 -1.45 19.85 -4.27
CA ASN A 168 -0.33 19.29 -3.53
C ASN A 168 -0.35 17.77 -3.45
N ASN A 169 -1.39 17.11 -3.99
CA ASN A 169 -1.58 15.66 -3.88
C ASN A 169 -1.54 15.19 -2.42
N CYS A 170 -2.25 15.91 -1.55
CA CYS A 170 -2.31 15.67 -0.12
C CYS A 170 -3.72 15.23 0.28
N LEU A 171 -3.80 14.15 1.03
CA LEU A 171 -5.01 13.74 1.74
C LEU A 171 -4.79 14.01 3.22
N VAL A 172 -5.69 14.78 3.83
CA VAL A 172 -5.74 14.97 5.27
C VAL A 172 -6.81 14.06 5.86
N LEU A 173 -6.44 13.29 6.88
CA LEU A 173 -7.36 12.48 7.67
C LEU A 173 -7.21 12.83 9.15
N LEU A 174 -8.28 13.34 9.75
CA LEU A 174 -8.33 13.72 11.17
C LEU A 174 -7.10 14.56 11.57
N GLY A 175 -6.84 15.63 10.81
CA GLY A 175 -5.68 16.53 10.99
C GLY A 175 -4.31 16.02 10.50
N ASN A 176 -4.18 14.74 10.14
CA ASN A 176 -2.91 14.18 9.68
C ASN A 176 -2.76 14.28 8.16
N LYS A 177 -1.65 14.87 7.68
CA LYS A 177 -1.36 15.11 6.27
C LYS A 177 -0.61 13.94 5.63
N PHE A 178 -1.11 13.45 4.49
CA PHE A 178 -0.51 12.36 3.74
C PHE A 178 -0.34 12.70 2.26
N PHE A 179 0.91 12.78 1.80
CA PHE A 179 1.22 13.06 0.39
C PHE A 179 1.26 11.77 -0.42
N TYR A 180 0.33 11.61 -1.36
CA TYR A 180 0.15 10.34 -2.10
C TYR A 180 0.84 10.32 -3.47
N LYS A 181 1.32 11.45 -4.00
CA LYS A 181 2.08 11.48 -5.26
C LYS A 181 3.32 10.58 -5.27
N PRO A 182 4.16 10.54 -4.21
CA PRO A 182 5.28 9.60 -4.15
C PRO A 182 4.84 8.14 -4.24
N ILE A 183 3.69 7.79 -3.64
CA ILE A 183 3.11 6.44 -3.71
C ILE A 183 2.76 6.10 -5.16
N ARG A 184 2.05 6.98 -5.88
CA ARG A 184 1.70 6.76 -7.30
C ARG A 184 2.94 6.51 -8.15
N ASN A 185 3.98 7.32 -7.98
CA ASN A 185 5.22 7.19 -8.75
C ASN A 185 5.92 5.86 -8.48
N GLU A 186 5.99 5.45 -7.21
CA GLU A 186 6.60 4.18 -6.83
C GLU A 186 5.81 2.98 -7.38
N VAL A 187 4.48 3.02 -7.30
CA VAL A 187 3.59 1.99 -7.88
C VAL A 187 3.81 1.88 -9.38
N LYS A 188 3.95 3.01 -10.08
CA LYS A 188 4.21 3.03 -11.52
C LYS A 188 5.53 2.34 -11.87
N MET A 189 6.60 2.66 -11.13
CA MET A 189 7.91 2.00 -11.30
C MET A 189 7.80 0.49 -11.08
N VAL A 190 7.10 0.06 -10.01
CA VAL A 190 6.86 -1.37 -9.74
C VAL A 190 6.06 -2.02 -10.87
N PHE A 191 5.03 -1.35 -11.38
CA PHE A 191 4.20 -1.86 -12.48
C PHE A 191 5.01 -2.06 -13.76
N GLU A 192 5.82 -1.08 -14.13
CA GLU A 192 6.69 -1.13 -15.32
C GLU A 192 7.70 -2.29 -15.24
N LYS A 193 8.35 -2.48 -14.08
CA LYS A 193 9.23 -3.64 -13.85
C LYS A 193 8.48 -4.97 -13.89
N ALA A 194 7.28 -5.04 -13.32
CA ALA A 194 6.49 -6.26 -13.35
C ALA A 194 6.07 -6.64 -14.77
N ILE A 195 5.80 -5.65 -15.64
CA ILE A 195 5.57 -5.88 -17.08
C ILE A 195 6.82 -6.47 -17.73
N GLU A 196 7.99 -5.89 -17.47
CA GLU A 196 9.26 -6.39 -17.99
C GLU A 196 9.51 -7.85 -17.56
N PHE A 197 9.27 -8.17 -16.28
CA PHE A 197 9.43 -9.52 -15.76
C PHE A 197 8.45 -10.51 -16.41
N ASP A 198 7.21 -10.08 -16.64
CA ASP A 198 6.20 -10.89 -17.32
C ASP A 198 6.58 -11.18 -18.78
N GLN A 199 7.03 -10.15 -19.50
CA GLN A 199 7.51 -10.28 -20.88
C GLN A 199 8.77 -11.15 -21.00
N ASN A 200 9.58 -11.21 -19.94
CA ASN A 200 10.77 -12.04 -19.84
C ASN A 200 10.49 -13.43 -19.23
N GLY A 201 9.35 -14.03 -19.61
CA GLY A 201 8.95 -15.39 -19.21
C GLY A 201 8.37 -15.49 -17.80
N SER A 202 7.84 -14.38 -17.28
CA SER A 202 7.30 -14.25 -15.92
C SER A 202 8.30 -14.66 -14.83
N ARG A 203 9.53 -14.12 -14.95
CA ARG A 203 10.68 -14.43 -14.08
C ARG A 203 11.28 -13.17 -13.45
N PHE A 204 11.79 -13.30 -12.22
CA PHE A 204 12.61 -12.25 -11.62
C PHE A 204 14.01 -12.21 -12.24
N PRO A 205 14.68 -11.05 -12.27
CA PRO A 205 16.06 -10.96 -12.70
C PRO A 205 16.95 -11.80 -11.80
N ILE A 206 17.96 -12.44 -12.40
CA ILE A 206 18.98 -13.18 -11.64
C ILE A 206 19.85 -12.14 -10.93
N CYS A 207 19.87 -12.17 -9.59
CA CYS A 207 20.83 -11.36 -8.84
C CYS A 207 22.22 -11.99 -8.99
N GLU A 208 23.26 -11.18 -9.22
CA GLU A 208 24.66 -11.66 -9.30
C GLU A 208 25.12 -12.39 -8.01
N ALA A 209 24.42 -12.19 -6.89
CA ALA A 209 24.68 -12.91 -5.63
C ALA A 209 24.19 -14.37 -5.62
N ASP A 210 23.45 -14.81 -6.65
CA ASP A 210 22.93 -16.17 -6.82
C ASP A 210 23.76 -17.01 -7.83
N LEU A 211 24.90 -16.47 -8.31
CA LEU A 211 25.91 -17.13 -9.16
C LEU A 211 27.19 -17.42 -8.35
#